data_AF-A0A349EM87-F1
#
_entry.id   AF-A0A349EM87-F1
#
_cell.length_a   1.000
_cell.length_b   1.000
_cell.length_c   1.000
_cell.angle_alpha   90.00
_cell.angle_beta   90.00
_cell.angle_gamma   90.00
#
_symmetry.space_group_name_H-M   'P 1'
#
loop_
_entity.id
_entity.type
_entity.pdbx_description
1 polymer ?
#
loop_
_entity_poly.entity_id
_entity_poly.type
_entity_poly.pdbx_seq_one_letter_code
_entity_poly.pdbx_strand_id
1 'polypeptide(L)'
;MKKVLGLAAVLLVVSFSGVAVAGTWDAKCNMCHKDGNTMKAPTKAALQEKYKTPDGFIKAAKASKSPMMKNSQKEEILKAAAKDLYK
;
A
#
# COMPACT_ATOMS: atom_id res chain seq x y z
N MET A 1 -42.11 6.49 -42.98
CA MET A 1 -40.74 7.00 -43.20
C MET A 1 -40.56 8.29 -42.43
N LYS A 2 -39.49 8.40 -41.61
CA LYS A 2 -38.72 9.64 -41.37
C LYS A 2 -39.52 10.76 -40.62
N LYS A 3 -39.17 11.24 -39.43
CA LYS A 3 -37.83 11.53 -38.87
C LYS A 3 -37.93 11.76 -37.35
N VAL A 4 -37.01 11.09 -36.63
CA VAL A 4 -36.20 11.59 -35.52
C VAL A 4 -36.53 13.00 -35.00
N LEU A 5 -37.10 13.04 -33.80
CA LEU A 5 -36.98 14.11 -32.79
C LEU A 5 -36.82 13.37 -31.46
N GLY A 6 -35.86 13.63 -30.58
CA GLY A 6 -34.79 14.60 -30.54
C GLY A 6 -33.92 14.23 -29.33
N LEU A 7 -32.70 14.74 -29.33
CA LEU A 7 -31.67 14.55 -28.32
C LEU A 7 -32.18 14.68 -26.87
N ALA A 8 -31.80 13.74 -26.00
CA ALA A 8 -31.49 14.04 -24.61
C ALA A 8 -30.33 13.15 -24.18
N ALA A 9 -29.24 13.81 -23.83
CA ALA A 9 -27.93 13.24 -23.54
C ALA A 9 -28.00 12.16 -22.46
N VAL A 10 -27.66 10.92 -22.81
CA VAL A 10 -27.21 9.95 -21.81
C VAL A 10 -25.78 10.34 -21.48
N LEU A 11 -25.66 11.01 -20.34
CA LEU A 11 -24.44 11.37 -19.66
C LEU A 11 -23.39 10.27 -19.80
N LEU A 12 -22.30 10.58 -20.50
CA LEU A 12 -21.04 9.90 -20.33
C LEU A 12 -20.61 10.12 -18.88
N VAL A 13 -21.04 9.23 -17.99
CA VAL A 13 -20.41 9.03 -16.70
C VAL A 13 -19.03 8.49 -17.03
N VAL A 14 -18.08 9.41 -17.20
CA VAL A 14 -16.67 9.07 -17.18
C VAL A 14 -16.41 8.60 -15.76
N SER A 15 -16.62 7.31 -15.53
CA SER A 15 -16.17 6.61 -14.34
C SER A 15 -14.69 6.92 -14.25
N PHE A 16 -14.34 7.84 -13.34
CA PHE A 16 -12.97 8.06 -12.94
C PHE A 16 -12.56 6.75 -12.28
N SER A 17 -12.10 5.79 -13.11
CA SER A 17 -11.37 4.61 -12.69
C SER A 17 -10.04 5.13 -12.16
N GLY A 18 -10.09 5.79 -11.00
CA GLY A 18 -8.93 6.19 -10.25
C GLY A 18 -8.15 4.91 -10.05
N VAL A 19 -7.06 4.76 -10.80
CA VAL A 19 -6.09 3.71 -10.58
C VAL A 19 -5.74 3.79 -9.11
N ALA A 20 -6.18 2.81 -8.32
CA ALA A 20 -5.79 2.71 -6.94
C ALA A 20 -4.28 2.50 -6.98
N VAL A 21 -3.52 3.59 -6.81
CA VAL A 21 -2.07 3.55 -6.78
C VAL A 21 -1.74 2.80 -5.50
N ALA A 22 -1.48 1.50 -5.64
CA ALA A 22 -1.12 0.65 -4.50
C ALA A 22 0.04 1.32 -3.77
N GLY A 23 -0.13 1.54 -2.46
CA GLY A 23 0.87 2.21 -1.64
C GLY A 23 2.20 1.46 -1.66
N THR A 24 3.26 2.12 -1.20
CA THR A 24 4.56 1.45 -1.00
C THR A 24 4.43 0.23 -0.10
N TRP A 25 3.57 0.28 0.91
CA TRP A 25 3.28 -0.91 1.73
C TRP A 25 2.82 -2.10 0.88
N ASP A 26 1.80 -1.91 0.05
CA ASP A 26 1.22 -2.98 -0.77
C ASP A 26 2.20 -3.46 -1.84
N ALA A 27 2.94 -2.54 -2.45
CA ALA A 27 3.88 -2.84 -3.52
C ALA A 27 5.20 -3.49 -3.05
N LYS A 28 5.67 -3.21 -1.82
CA LYS A 28 7.03 -3.57 -1.36
C LYS A 28 7.07 -4.38 -0.06
N CYS A 29 6.08 -4.25 0.80
CA CYS A 29 6.10 -4.86 2.14
C CYS A 29 5.12 -6.03 2.26
N ASN A 30 3.94 -5.92 1.65
CA ASN A 30 2.82 -6.84 1.83
C ASN A 30 3.14 -8.28 1.38
N MET A 31 3.98 -8.45 0.35
CA MET A 31 4.43 -9.78 -0.09
C MET A 31 5.05 -10.62 1.05
N CYS A 32 5.77 -9.97 1.97
CA CYS A 32 6.39 -10.64 3.11
C CYS A 32 5.59 -10.48 4.40
N HIS A 33 4.93 -9.35 4.62
CA HIS A 33 4.30 -8.99 5.89
C HIS A 33 2.76 -9.20 5.91
N LYS A 34 2.23 -10.05 5.03
CA LYS A 34 0.81 -10.45 5.05
C LYS A 34 0.53 -11.63 5.97
N ASP A 35 -0.71 -11.69 6.44
CA ASP A 35 -1.21 -12.83 7.21
C ASP A 35 -1.16 -14.12 6.37
N GLY A 36 -0.87 -15.25 7.03
CA GLY A 36 -0.80 -16.56 6.37
C GLY A 36 0.44 -16.80 5.50
N ASN A 37 1.42 -15.88 5.51
CA ASN A 37 2.66 -16.07 4.78
C ASN A 37 3.61 -17.09 5.46
N THR A 38 4.29 -17.92 4.66
CA THR A 38 5.29 -18.91 5.11
C THR A 38 6.65 -18.29 5.51
N MET A 39 6.90 -17.03 5.14
CA MET A 39 8.19 -16.34 5.38
C MET A 39 8.48 -16.04 6.86
N LYS A 40 7.54 -16.35 7.78
CA LYS A 40 7.64 -16.08 9.23
C LYS A 40 7.94 -14.61 9.58
N ALA A 41 7.62 -13.68 8.70
CA ALA A 41 7.74 -12.25 8.97
C ALA A 41 6.53 -11.77 9.80
N PRO A 42 6.71 -10.76 10.68
CA PRO A 42 5.62 -10.21 11.46
C PRO A 42 4.59 -9.55 10.53
N THR A 43 3.31 -9.74 10.82
CA THR A 43 2.24 -9.22 9.97
C THR A 43 2.09 -7.70 10.10
N LYS A 44 1.34 -7.06 9.20
CA LYS A 44 0.99 -5.63 9.30
C LYS A 44 0.48 -5.28 10.71
N ALA A 45 -0.49 -6.05 11.19
CA ALA A 45 -1.11 -5.85 12.50
C ALA A 45 -0.08 -6.01 13.63
N ALA A 46 0.74 -7.07 13.60
CA ALA A 46 1.78 -7.30 14.61
C ALA A 46 2.83 -6.18 14.64
N LEU A 47 3.15 -5.60 13.47
CA LEU A 47 4.08 -4.47 13.37
C LEU A 47 3.49 -3.19 13.97
N GLN A 48 2.23 -2.86 13.67
CA GLN A 48 1.55 -1.70 14.26
C GLN A 48 1.27 -1.89 15.75
N GLU A 49 1.07 -3.13 16.19
CA GLU A 49 0.92 -3.45 17.60
C GLU A 49 2.24 -3.21 18.35
N LYS A 50 3.36 -3.68 17.79
CA LYS A 50 4.67 -3.55 18.42
C LYS A 50 5.27 -2.14 18.32
N TYR A 51 5.07 -1.47 17.18
CA TYR A 51 5.62 -0.15 16.90
C TYR A 51 4.47 0.84 16.71
N LYS A 52 4.13 1.56 17.77
CA LYS A 52 2.97 2.47 17.78
C LYS A 52 3.17 3.73 16.95
N THR A 53 4.39 4.01 16.50
CA THR A 53 4.74 5.24 15.79
C THR A 53 5.48 4.95 14.48
N PRO A 54 5.36 5.83 13.47
CA PRO A 54 6.14 5.75 12.23
C PRO A 54 7.64 5.64 12.48
N ASP A 55 8.18 6.47 13.38
CA ASP A 55 9.61 6.48 13.70
C ASP A 55 10.07 5.19 14.38
N GLY A 56 9.24 4.65 15.29
CA GLY A 56 9.50 3.36 15.93
C GLY A 56 9.58 2.23 14.90
N PHE A 57 8.65 2.20 13.94
CA PHE A 57 8.66 1.25 12.84
C PHE A 57 9.89 1.40 11.93
N ILE A 58 10.22 2.63 11.51
CA ILE A 58 11.39 2.90 10.63
C ILE A 58 12.68 2.47 11.33
N LYS A 59 12.85 2.84 12.61
CA LYS A 59 14.03 2.46 13.41
C LYS A 59 14.17 0.95 13.50
N ALA A 60 13.07 0.24 13.78
CA ALA A 60 13.09 -1.21 13.86
C ALA A 60 13.37 -1.88 12.51
N ALA A 61 12.80 -1.37 11.41
CA ALA A 61 13.04 -1.88 10.08
C ALA A 61 14.52 -1.71 9.67
N LYS A 62 15.12 -0.55 9.94
CA LYS A 62 16.57 -0.31 9.74
C LYS A 62 17.45 -1.23 10.59
N ALA A 63 17.01 -1.57 11.81
CA ALA A 63 17.75 -2.46 12.71
C ALA A 63 17.58 -3.96 12.39
N SER A 64 16.70 -4.33 11.46
CA SER A 64 16.49 -5.73 11.07
C SER A 64 17.78 -6.34 10.52
N LYS A 65 18.11 -7.54 11.03
CA LYS A 65 19.26 -8.33 10.55
C LYS A 65 18.89 -9.31 9.44
N SER A 66 17.62 -9.34 9.02
CA SER A 66 17.17 -10.28 7.99
C SER A 66 17.77 -9.91 6.62
N PRO A 67 18.51 -10.82 5.96
CA PRO A 67 19.05 -10.54 4.62
C PRO A 67 17.96 -10.19 3.60
N MET A 68 16.76 -10.75 3.76
CA MET A 68 15.60 -10.48 2.90
C MET A 68 15.07 -9.05 3.00
N MET A 69 15.31 -8.38 4.14
CA MET A 69 14.88 -6.99 4.36
C MET A 69 15.81 -5.96 3.71
N LYS A 70 17.02 -6.35 3.31
CA LYS A 70 18.09 -5.43 2.93
C LYS A 70 17.69 -4.44 1.81
N ASN A 71 16.96 -4.92 0.80
CA ASN A 71 16.51 -4.08 -0.31
C ASN A 71 15.40 -3.10 0.06
N SER A 72 14.64 -3.41 1.12
CA SER A 72 13.53 -2.59 1.62
C SER A 72 13.93 -1.65 2.77
N GLN A 73 15.18 -1.74 3.26
CA GLN A 73 15.70 -0.92 4.37
C GLN A 73 16.08 0.52 3.97
N LYS A 74 15.94 0.88 2.69
CA LYS A 74 16.24 2.23 2.22
C LYS A 74 15.28 3.23 2.85
N GLU A 75 15.80 4.39 3.24
CA GLU A 75 15.07 5.36 4.06
C GLU A 75 13.79 5.86 3.38
N GLU A 76 13.85 6.13 2.09
CA GLU A 76 12.73 6.56 1.27
C GLU A 76 11.61 5.52 1.21
N ILE A 77 11.97 4.23 1.11
CA ILE A 77 11.01 3.13 1.10
C ILE A 77 10.35 3.01 2.47
N LEU A 78 11.14 3.06 3.55
CA LEU A 78 10.63 2.93 4.90
C LEU A 78 9.73 4.10 5.30
N LYS A 79 10.08 5.34 4.93
CA LYS A 79 9.24 6.52 5.18
C LYS A 79 7.93 6.44 4.41
N ALA A 80 7.96 6.01 3.14
CA ALA A 80 6.75 5.85 2.35
C ALA A 80 5.85 4.71 2.89
N ALA A 81 6.43 3.57 3.25
CA ALA A 81 5.70 2.47 3.87
C ALA A 81 5.13 2.86 5.25
N ALA A 82 5.86 3.61 6.07
CA ALA A 82 5.36 4.13 7.34
C ALA A 82 4.19 5.09 7.12
N LYS A 83 4.29 5.99 6.13
CA LYS A 83 3.16 6.85 5.75
C LYS A 83 1.94 6.02 5.37
N ASP A 84 2.08 4.91 4.65
CA ASP A 84 0.94 4.04 4.31
C ASP A 84 0.36 3.27 5.51
N LEU A 85 1.20 2.91 6.48
CA LEU A 85 0.83 2.15 7.68
C LEU A 85 0.11 2.98 8.73
N TYR A 86 0.51 4.23 8.92
CA TYR A 86 0.06 5.09 10.03
C TYR A 86 -0.72 6.31 9.51
N LYS A 87 -1.36 6.17 8.35
CA LYS A 87 -2.40 7.08 7.85
C LYS A 87 -3.64 7.03 8.73
#